data_AF-A0A941X056-F1
#
_entry.id   AF-A0A941X056-F1
#
_cell.length_a   1.000
_cell.length_b   1.000
_cell.length_c   1.000
_cell.angle_alpha   90.00
_cell.angle_beta   90.00
_cell.angle_gamma   90.00
#
_symmetry.space_group_name_H-M   'P 1'
#
loop_
_entity.id
_entity.type
_entity.pdbx_description
1 polymer ?
#
loop_
_entity_poly.entity_id
_entity_poly.type
_entity_poly.pdbx_seq_one_letter_code
_entity_poly.pdbx_strand_id
1 'polypeptide(L)'
;MKIAKSLKWFSLVLALVLAMSGSALAYSDRNLEAPKAKDVVIDGDLSEWDLTRCLTIDSESQIVDQIEHWDGAEDCSMEIYAMWDEENLYIAARVKDDTPFVYREGFPLDELDAIILFLSTNPDADPDRTAYEATDWRIVQSTDEYDFFNYVDRSMVADNKGYETQGEYGDELVFDDYEAATVRDKEYGGLILDSKIPLHHLSNDQIPQL
;
A
#
# COMPACT_ATOMS: atom_id res chain seq x y z
N MET A 1 -50.77 26.10 -15.33
CA MET A 1 -50.58 24.84 -14.58
C MET A 1 -49.73 23.86 -15.40
N LYS A 2 -48.40 24.03 -15.42
CA LYS A 2 -47.43 23.14 -16.11
C LYS A 2 -46.06 23.08 -15.41
N ILE A 3 -46.04 23.17 -14.07
CA ILE A 3 -44.78 23.20 -13.30
C ILE A 3 -44.56 21.86 -12.53
N ALA A 4 -45.61 21.06 -12.34
CA ALA A 4 -45.53 19.85 -11.52
C ALA A 4 -44.95 18.60 -12.21
N LYS A 5 -44.72 18.62 -13.54
CA LYS A 5 -44.20 17.44 -14.27
C LYS A 5 -42.66 17.40 -14.34
N SER A 6 -41.96 18.53 -14.40
CA SER A 6 -40.49 18.52 -14.48
C SER A 6 -39.81 18.22 -13.14
N LEU A 7 -40.45 18.58 -12.02
CA LEU A 7 -39.90 18.35 -10.68
C LEU A 7 -39.86 16.86 -10.31
N LYS A 8 -40.85 16.07 -10.75
CA LYS A 8 -40.88 14.61 -10.54
C LYS A 8 -39.80 13.86 -11.31
N TRP A 9 -39.36 14.39 -12.45
CA TRP A 9 -38.29 13.76 -13.23
C TRP A 9 -36.90 14.07 -12.65
N PHE A 10 -36.71 15.28 -12.12
CA PHE A 10 -35.46 15.67 -11.47
C PHE A 10 -35.22 14.89 -10.16
N SER A 11 -36.27 14.61 -9.39
CA SER A 11 -36.16 13.79 -8.18
C SER A 11 -35.88 12.30 -8.48
N LEU A 12 -36.31 11.79 -9.64
CA LEU A 12 -36.04 10.40 -10.02
C LEU A 12 -34.58 10.19 -10.44
N VAL A 13 -33.97 11.18 -11.10
CA VAL A 13 -32.55 11.14 -11.50
C VAL A 13 -31.63 11.25 -10.28
N LEU A 14 -31.94 12.11 -9.31
CA LEU A 14 -31.14 12.22 -8.08
C LEU A 14 -31.20 10.94 -7.22
N ALA A 15 -32.35 10.26 -7.17
CA ALA A 15 -32.50 8.98 -6.48
C ALA A 15 -31.78 7.82 -7.20
N LEU A 16 -31.63 7.89 -8.53
CA LEU A 16 -30.87 6.89 -9.29
C LEU A 16 -29.36 7.05 -9.12
N VAL A 17 -28.87 8.29 -9.00
CA VAL A 17 -27.43 8.58 -8.79
C VAL A 17 -26.97 8.21 -7.38
N LEU A 18 -27.82 8.37 -6.36
CA LEU A 18 -27.54 7.93 -4.98
C LEU A 18 -27.55 6.40 -4.78
N ALA A 19 -28.09 5.64 -5.75
CA ALA A 19 -28.10 4.18 -5.72
C ALA A 19 -26.89 3.55 -6.44
N MET A 20 -26.02 4.37 -7.05
CA MET A 20 -24.79 3.94 -7.71
C MET A 20 -23.54 4.21 -6.87
N SER A 21 -23.68 4.40 -5.57
CA SER A 21 -22.58 4.16 -4.63
C SER A 21 -22.27 2.67 -4.73
N GLY A 22 -21.43 2.29 -5.70
CA GLY A 22 -20.81 0.97 -5.69
C GLY A 22 -20.15 0.86 -4.33
N SER A 23 -20.63 -0.05 -3.50
CA SER A 23 -19.82 -0.50 -2.37
C SER A 23 -18.50 -0.93 -3.00
N ALA A 24 -17.41 -0.25 -2.66
CA ALA A 24 -16.09 -0.83 -2.85
C ALA A 24 -16.14 -2.12 -2.03
N LEU A 25 -16.48 -3.23 -2.68
CA LEU A 25 -16.29 -4.54 -2.09
C LEU A 25 -14.78 -4.64 -2.01
N ALA A 26 -14.25 -4.57 -0.78
CA ALA A 26 -12.87 -4.94 -0.54
C ALA A 26 -12.65 -6.30 -1.22
N TYR A 27 -11.64 -6.38 -2.08
CA TYR A 27 -11.29 -7.57 -2.85
C TYR A 27 -11.06 -8.75 -1.89
N SER A 28 -12.09 -9.57 -1.64
CA SER A 28 -12.08 -10.56 -0.55
C SER A 28 -11.49 -11.92 -0.95
N ASP A 29 -11.28 -12.17 -2.24
CA ASP A 29 -11.00 -13.51 -2.75
C ASP A 29 -9.48 -13.84 -2.81
N ARG A 30 -8.61 -12.84 -2.67
CA ARG A 30 -7.15 -13.03 -2.65
C ARG A 30 -6.63 -12.72 -1.25
N ASN A 31 -6.16 -13.74 -0.54
CA ASN A 31 -5.54 -13.61 0.78
C ASN A 31 -4.16 -14.28 0.77
N LEU A 32 -3.22 -13.70 1.49
CA LEU A 32 -1.88 -14.23 1.71
C LEU A 32 -1.65 -14.42 3.20
N GLU A 33 -1.53 -15.67 3.63
CA GLU A 33 -0.99 -15.97 4.96
C GLU A 33 0.54 -15.91 4.87
N ALA A 34 1.15 -14.90 5.50
CA ALA A 34 2.60 -14.73 5.50
C ALA A 34 3.27 -15.81 6.38
N PRO A 35 4.21 -16.62 5.86
CA PRO A 35 4.96 -17.56 6.69
C PRO A 35 5.94 -16.83 7.59
N LYS A 36 6.30 -17.48 8.70
CA LYS A 36 7.37 -16.99 9.58
C LYS A 36 8.71 -17.06 8.85
N ALA A 37 9.46 -15.96 8.90
CA ALA A 37 10.80 -15.81 8.35
C ALA A 37 11.80 -16.79 9.03
N LYS A 38 12.87 -17.11 8.31
CA LYS A 38 13.97 -17.95 8.81
C LYS A 38 15.30 -17.24 8.64
N ASP A 39 15.93 -17.41 7.48
CA ASP A 39 17.23 -16.84 7.14
C ASP A 39 17.05 -15.90 5.94
N VAL A 40 16.16 -14.91 6.08
CA VAL A 40 15.86 -13.92 5.02
C VAL A 40 17.00 -12.91 4.96
N VAL A 41 17.50 -12.62 3.77
CA VAL A 41 18.55 -11.65 3.53
C VAL A 41 18.01 -10.56 2.61
N ILE A 42 18.08 -9.31 3.04
CA ILE A 42 17.62 -8.19 2.23
C ILE A 42 18.69 -7.83 1.19
N ASP A 43 18.66 -8.49 0.04
CA ASP A 43 19.63 -8.28 -1.04
C ASP A 43 19.02 -8.16 -2.45
N GLY A 44 17.70 -8.25 -2.56
CA GLY A 44 16.97 -8.16 -3.83
C GLY A 44 16.99 -9.46 -4.64
N ASP A 45 17.49 -10.57 -4.07
CA ASP A 45 17.31 -11.92 -4.59
C ASP A 45 16.10 -12.58 -3.92
N LEU A 46 15.15 -13.09 -4.71
CA LEU A 46 13.95 -13.72 -4.17
C LEU A 46 14.12 -15.24 -3.95
N SER A 47 15.36 -15.75 -3.94
CA SER A 47 15.65 -17.19 -3.90
C SER A 47 15.16 -17.89 -2.61
N GLU A 48 15.14 -17.20 -1.48
CA GLU A 48 14.59 -17.70 -0.20
C GLU A 48 13.07 -17.57 -0.08
N TRP A 49 12.43 -16.84 -0.99
CA TRP A 49 11.00 -16.59 -0.95
C TRP A 49 10.22 -17.75 -1.58
N ASP A 50 9.06 -18.10 -1.01
CA ASP A 50 8.13 -19.03 -1.67
C ASP A 50 7.35 -18.27 -2.75
N LEU A 51 7.90 -18.26 -3.97
CA LEU A 51 7.31 -17.54 -5.10
C LEU A 51 5.92 -18.04 -5.52
N THR A 52 5.46 -19.17 -4.98
CA THR A 52 4.10 -19.68 -5.22
C THR A 52 3.06 -19.05 -4.28
N ARG A 53 3.50 -18.32 -3.26
CA ARG A 53 2.66 -17.66 -2.25
C ARG A 53 2.76 -16.14 -2.37
N CYS A 54 2.11 -15.59 -3.37
CA CYS A 54 2.02 -14.14 -3.59
C CYS A 54 0.57 -13.66 -3.71
N LEU A 55 0.41 -12.34 -3.54
CA LEU A 55 -0.71 -11.62 -4.12
C LEU A 55 -0.24 -10.98 -5.42
N THR A 56 -1.13 -10.98 -6.42
CA THR A 56 -0.87 -10.34 -7.71
C THR A 56 -1.83 -9.16 -7.88
N ILE A 57 -1.31 -8.03 -8.36
CA ILE A 57 -2.09 -6.88 -8.82
C ILE A 57 -1.79 -6.70 -10.32
N ASP A 58 -2.73 -7.14 -11.16
CA ASP A 58 -2.55 -7.26 -12.61
C ASP A 58 -3.83 -6.99 -13.41
N SER A 59 -4.85 -6.42 -12.77
CA SER A 59 -6.16 -6.21 -13.40
C SER A 59 -6.80 -4.87 -13.04
N GLU A 60 -7.50 -4.28 -14.00
CA GLU A 60 -8.21 -2.99 -13.87
C GLU A 60 -9.11 -2.93 -12.63
N SER A 61 -9.80 -4.03 -12.35
CA SER A 61 -10.74 -4.12 -11.24
C SER A 61 -10.09 -4.01 -9.86
N GLN A 62 -8.77 -4.20 -9.76
CA GLN A 62 -8.00 -3.99 -8.51
C GLN A 62 -7.51 -2.55 -8.35
N ILE A 63 -7.63 -1.71 -9.37
CA ILE A 63 -7.20 -0.32 -9.33
C ILE A 63 -8.29 0.50 -8.65
N VAL A 64 -7.97 1.00 -7.45
CA VAL A 64 -8.94 1.68 -6.58
C VAL A 64 -8.84 3.20 -6.63
N ASP A 65 -7.79 3.72 -7.25
CA ASP A 65 -7.53 5.14 -7.43
C ASP A 65 -6.76 5.37 -8.75
N GLN A 66 -6.88 6.55 -9.34
CA GLN A 66 -6.12 7.00 -10.51
C GLN A 66 -6.13 6.02 -11.71
N ILE A 67 -7.25 5.33 -11.97
CA ILE A 67 -7.37 4.37 -13.07
C ILE A 67 -7.09 4.99 -14.46
N GLU A 68 -7.33 6.29 -14.63
CA GLU A 68 -6.99 7.04 -15.84
C GLU A 68 -5.49 7.10 -16.14
N HIS A 69 -4.64 6.77 -15.16
CA HIS A 69 -3.19 6.73 -15.25
C HIS A 69 -2.62 5.32 -15.42
N TRP A 70 -3.47 4.28 -15.45
CA TRP A 70 -3.06 2.89 -15.62
C TRP A 70 -3.44 2.36 -17.01
N ASP A 71 -2.45 2.04 -17.85
CA ASP A 71 -2.63 1.52 -19.23
C ASP A 71 -2.45 -0.01 -19.33
N GLY A 72 -2.78 -0.74 -18.25
CA GLY A 72 -2.73 -2.19 -18.22
C GLY A 72 -1.57 -2.76 -17.40
N ALA A 73 -1.54 -4.09 -17.27
CA ALA A 73 -0.54 -4.75 -16.43
C ALA A 73 0.92 -4.58 -16.90
N GLU A 74 1.14 -4.23 -18.17
CA GLU A 74 2.49 -3.93 -18.69
C GLU A 74 2.98 -2.54 -18.29
N ASP A 75 2.07 -1.62 -17.94
CA ASP A 75 2.36 -0.27 -17.47
C ASP A 75 2.74 -0.30 -15.99
N CYS A 76 1.90 -0.87 -15.13
CA CYS A 76 2.22 -1.12 -13.73
C CYS A 76 1.51 -2.37 -13.20
N SER A 77 2.26 -3.36 -12.74
CA SER A 77 1.70 -4.53 -12.04
C SER A 77 2.70 -5.09 -11.04
N MET A 78 2.25 -5.92 -10.10
CA MET A 78 3.18 -6.53 -9.14
C MET A 78 2.75 -7.91 -8.68
N GLU A 79 3.76 -8.71 -8.35
CA GLU A 79 3.64 -9.82 -7.40
C GLU A 79 4.24 -9.37 -6.07
N ILE A 80 3.48 -9.46 -4.98
CA ILE A 80 3.92 -9.11 -3.63
C ILE A 80 3.92 -10.33 -2.71
N TYR A 81 4.96 -10.43 -1.91
CA TYR A 81 5.22 -11.51 -0.97
C TYR A 81 5.42 -10.90 0.41
N ALA A 82 5.10 -11.67 1.45
CA ALA A 82 5.29 -11.26 2.84
C ALA A 82 5.82 -12.41 3.68
N MET A 83 6.73 -12.09 4.60
CA MET A 83 7.15 -12.95 5.71
C MET A 83 7.17 -12.13 7.00
N TRP A 84 7.24 -12.78 8.15
CA TRP A 84 7.31 -12.07 9.44
C TRP A 84 8.17 -12.81 10.46
N ASP A 85 8.71 -12.09 11.42
CA ASP A 85 9.17 -12.65 12.70
C ASP A 85 8.66 -11.79 13.87
N GLU A 86 9.10 -12.09 15.09
CA GLU A 86 8.68 -11.33 16.27
C GLU A 86 9.04 -9.83 16.23
N GLU A 87 10.00 -9.42 15.42
CA GLU A 87 10.54 -8.06 15.40
C GLU A 87 10.25 -7.32 14.09
N ASN A 88 10.01 -8.04 12.98
CA ASN A 88 9.99 -7.48 11.64
C ASN A 88 8.87 -8.05 10.76
N LEU A 89 8.36 -7.18 9.89
CA LEU A 89 7.61 -7.55 8.69
C LEU A 89 8.55 -7.46 7.49
N TYR A 90 8.60 -8.51 6.70
CA TYR A 90 9.39 -8.57 5.47
C TYR A 90 8.47 -8.49 4.28
N ILE A 91 8.78 -7.60 3.35
CA ILE A 91 8.00 -7.40 2.12
C ILE A 91 8.95 -7.46 0.94
N ALA A 92 8.66 -8.39 0.04
CA ALA A 92 9.27 -8.42 -1.28
C ALA A 92 8.20 -8.15 -2.34
N ALA A 93 8.60 -7.48 -3.41
CA ALA A 93 7.76 -7.24 -4.56
C ALA A 93 8.56 -7.39 -5.84
N ARG A 94 8.00 -8.10 -6.80
CA ARG A 94 8.46 -8.09 -8.18
C ARG A 94 7.49 -7.23 -8.98
N VAL A 95 7.93 -6.04 -9.34
CA VAL A 95 7.13 -5.00 -9.96
C VAL A 95 7.46 -4.93 -11.46
N LYS A 96 6.40 -4.93 -12.27
CA LYS A 96 6.43 -4.56 -13.68
C LYS A 96 6.16 -3.06 -13.74
N ASP A 97 7.03 -2.34 -14.43
CA ASP A 97 6.93 -0.91 -14.62
C ASP A 97 7.78 -0.53 -15.85
N ASP A 98 7.21 0.21 -16.79
CA ASP A 98 7.90 0.62 -18.00
C ASP A 98 8.83 1.83 -17.79
N THR A 99 8.65 2.56 -16.69
CA THR A 99 9.41 3.74 -16.30
C THR A 99 9.77 3.76 -14.80
N PRO A 100 10.38 2.69 -14.25
CA PRO A 100 10.59 2.57 -12.80
C PRO A 100 11.61 3.55 -12.25
N PHE A 101 11.57 3.73 -10.92
CA PHE A 101 12.46 4.56 -10.12
C PHE A 101 12.24 6.07 -10.31
N VAL A 102 11.02 6.47 -10.64
CA VAL A 102 10.61 7.87 -10.64
C VAL A 102 10.60 8.37 -9.21
N TYR A 103 11.58 9.21 -8.90
CA TYR A 103 11.67 9.97 -7.66
C TYR A 103 11.90 11.45 -7.96
N ARG A 104 11.33 12.32 -7.11
CA ARG A 104 11.57 13.76 -7.17
C ARG A 104 11.48 14.39 -5.80
N GLU A 105 12.61 14.93 -5.33
CA GLU A 105 12.68 15.67 -4.08
C GLU A 105 11.60 16.77 -3.99
N GLY A 106 10.89 16.80 -2.87
CA GLY A 106 9.83 17.78 -2.58
C GLY A 106 8.47 17.46 -3.21
N PHE A 107 8.32 16.29 -3.84
CA PHE A 107 7.02 15.75 -4.23
C PHE A 107 6.59 14.67 -3.24
N PRO A 108 5.28 14.52 -2.94
CA PRO A 108 4.81 13.42 -2.12
C PRO A 108 5.23 12.07 -2.71
N LEU A 109 5.78 11.18 -1.87
CA LEU A 109 6.27 9.87 -2.32
C LEU A 109 5.17 9.01 -2.95
N ASP A 110 3.92 9.17 -2.52
CA ASP A 110 2.76 8.45 -3.03
C ASP A 110 2.17 9.01 -4.35
N GLU A 111 2.74 10.10 -4.88
CA GLU A 111 2.49 10.59 -6.24
C GLU A 111 3.59 10.15 -7.24
N LEU A 112 4.54 9.34 -6.77
CA LEU A 112 5.70 8.83 -7.50
C LEU A 112 5.71 7.28 -7.46
N ASP A 113 6.79 6.65 -7.90
CA ASP A 113 6.89 5.19 -7.85
C ASP A 113 7.04 4.72 -6.40
N ALA A 114 6.00 4.06 -5.88
CA ALA A 114 5.97 3.59 -4.52
C ALA A 114 5.12 2.33 -4.33
N ILE A 115 5.48 1.56 -3.31
CA ILE A 115 4.65 0.50 -2.76
C ILE A 115 3.97 1.02 -1.50
N ILE A 116 2.64 0.95 -1.46
CA ILE A 116 1.82 1.46 -0.36
C ILE A 116 1.18 0.29 0.36
N LEU A 117 1.50 0.13 1.64
CA LEU A 117 0.94 -0.87 2.52
C LEU A 117 -0.08 -0.24 3.45
N PHE A 118 -1.26 -0.85 3.52
CA PHE A 118 -2.26 -0.58 4.56
C PHE A 118 -2.26 -1.76 5.54
N LEU A 119 -1.89 -1.52 6.80
CA LEU A 119 -1.63 -2.56 7.79
C LEU A 119 -2.31 -2.25 9.13
N SER A 120 -3.01 -3.23 9.70
CA SER A 120 -3.47 -3.17 11.10
C SER A 120 -2.51 -3.94 12.00
N THR A 121 -2.12 -3.32 13.11
CA THR A 121 -1.40 -3.96 14.24
C THR A 121 -2.34 -4.44 15.35
N ASN A 122 -3.66 -4.23 15.19
CA ASN A 122 -4.66 -4.79 16.09
C ASN A 122 -5.15 -6.14 15.53
N PRO A 123 -4.82 -7.29 16.17
CA PRO A 123 -5.25 -8.61 15.70
C PRO A 123 -6.74 -8.87 15.91
N ASP A 124 -7.40 -8.10 16.78
CA ASP A 124 -8.82 -8.21 17.09
C ASP A 124 -9.66 -7.17 16.31
N ALA A 125 -9.05 -6.48 15.35
CA ALA A 125 -9.73 -5.42 14.60
C ALA A 125 -10.89 -6.00 13.76
N ASP A 126 -12.04 -5.33 13.80
CA ASP A 126 -13.20 -5.73 13.01
C ASP A 126 -12.88 -5.57 11.51
N PRO A 127 -12.89 -6.66 10.70
CA PRO A 127 -12.60 -6.58 9.27
C PRO A 127 -13.65 -5.78 8.50
N ASP A 128 -14.85 -5.58 9.06
CA ASP A 128 -15.94 -4.81 8.45
C ASP A 128 -15.94 -3.33 8.91
N ARG A 129 -14.93 -2.90 9.68
CA ARG A 129 -14.82 -1.49 10.14
C ARG A 129 -14.73 -0.52 8.96
N THR A 130 -15.30 0.66 9.14
CA THR A 130 -15.35 1.72 8.11
C THR A 130 -14.49 2.93 8.43
N ALA A 131 -13.69 2.85 9.49
CA ALA A 131 -12.78 3.91 9.91
C ALA A 131 -11.48 3.30 10.41
N TYR A 132 -10.38 4.01 10.16
CA TYR A 132 -9.06 3.62 10.64
C TYR A 132 -8.89 3.97 12.13
N GLU A 133 -8.25 3.07 12.86
CA GLU A 133 -7.88 3.21 14.26
C GLU A 133 -6.40 3.59 14.42
N ALA A 134 -5.98 3.93 15.63
CA ALA A 134 -4.59 4.27 15.92
C ALA A 134 -3.59 3.15 15.60
N THR A 135 -4.05 1.90 15.55
CA THR A 135 -3.26 0.72 15.20
C THR A 135 -3.24 0.42 13.70
N ASP A 136 -3.93 1.22 12.88
CA ASP A 136 -3.92 1.09 11.42
C ASP A 136 -2.90 2.05 10.82
N TRP A 137 -2.06 1.56 9.91
CA TRP A 137 -0.90 2.25 9.36
C TRP A 137 -0.99 2.27 7.83
N ARG A 138 -0.65 3.42 7.24
CA ARG A 138 -0.32 3.52 5.83
C ARG A 138 1.17 3.80 5.73
N ILE A 139 1.89 2.84 5.16
CA ILE A 139 3.34 2.87 5.01
C ILE A 139 3.62 2.91 3.53
N VAL A 140 4.36 3.92 3.10
CA VAL A 140 4.81 4.09 1.72
C VAL A 140 6.30 3.78 1.67
N GLN A 141 6.70 2.93 0.75
CA GLN A 141 8.09 2.55 0.49
C GLN A 141 8.43 2.96 -0.94
N SER A 142 9.53 3.69 -1.14
CA SER A 142 9.97 4.14 -2.46
C SER A 142 11.49 4.07 -2.58
N THR A 143 11.99 4.09 -3.82
CA THR A 143 13.42 4.07 -4.12
C THR A 143 13.66 4.70 -5.50
N ASP A 144 14.82 5.33 -5.66
CA ASP A 144 15.29 5.89 -6.93
C ASP A 144 16.39 5.04 -7.59
N GLU A 145 16.50 3.76 -7.20
CA GLU A 145 17.57 2.78 -7.50
C GLU A 145 18.78 2.86 -6.56
N TYR A 146 19.06 4.02 -5.97
CA TYR A 146 20.26 4.23 -5.16
C TYR A 146 19.95 4.47 -3.69
N ASP A 147 18.92 5.27 -3.44
CA ASP A 147 18.44 5.64 -2.12
C ASP A 147 17.05 5.02 -1.88
N PHE A 148 16.70 4.92 -0.59
CA PHE A 148 15.42 4.38 -0.14
C PHE A 148 14.72 5.41 0.74
N PHE A 149 13.40 5.44 0.62
CA PHE A 149 12.56 6.38 1.33
C PHE A 149 11.41 5.63 1.97
N ASN A 150 10.96 6.10 3.13
CA ASN A 150 9.70 5.64 3.69
C ASN A 150 8.91 6.82 4.26
N TYR A 151 7.59 6.68 4.18
CA TYR A 151 6.62 7.66 4.61
C TYR A 151 5.55 6.93 5.42
N VAL A 152 5.30 7.42 6.64
CA VAL A 152 4.17 6.97 7.45
C VAL A 152 3.09 8.05 7.42
N ASP A 153 1.97 7.74 6.76
CA ASP A 153 0.80 8.60 6.70
C ASP A 153 -0.18 8.25 7.83
N ARG A 154 -0.56 9.27 8.59
CA ARG A 154 -1.52 9.18 9.71
C ARG A 154 -2.77 10.02 9.46
N SER A 155 -2.88 10.68 8.31
CA SER A 155 -3.97 11.62 7.98
C SER A 155 -5.35 10.96 7.91
N MET A 156 -5.40 9.65 7.64
CA MET A 156 -6.63 8.85 7.66
C MET A 156 -7.13 8.48 9.07
N VAL A 157 -6.28 8.60 10.10
CA VAL A 157 -6.58 8.20 11.47
C VAL A 157 -7.11 9.40 12.26
N ALA A 158 -8.34 9.30 12.76
CA ALA A 158 -8.98 10.41 13.47
C ALA A 158 -8.32 10.75 14.82
N ASP A 159 -7.79 9.76 15.53
CA ASP A 159 -7.04 9.92 16.78
C ASP A 159 -5.72 9.13 16.66
N ASN A 160 -4.67 9.82 16.23
CA ASN A 160 -3.37 9.23 15.94
C ASN A 160 -2.55 8.85 17.18
N LYS A 161 -3.06 9.11 18.39
CA LYS A 161 -2.39 8.84 19.67
C LYS A 161 -0.96 9.41 19.74
N GLY A 162 -0.78 10.61 19.19
CA GLY A 162 0.48 11.34 19.22
C GLY A 162 1.54 10.83 18.25
N TYR A 163 1.21 9.87 17.37
CA TYR A 163 2.06 9.50 16.24
C TYR A 163 1.66 10.32 15.01
N GLU A 164 2.45 11.31 14.64
CA GLU A 164 2.18 12.19 13.51
C GLU A 164 2.71 11.62 12.19
N THR A 165 2.11 12.08 11.08
CA THR A 165 2.61 11.87 9.70
C THR A 165 4.06 12.35 9.57
N GLN A 166 4.94 11.54 8.97
CA GLN A 166 6.38 11.78 8.82
C GLN A 166 6.91 11.24 7.49
N GLY A 167 7.89 11.89 6.86
CA GLY A 167 8.54 11.40 5.63
C GLY A 167 7.82 11.62 4.30
N GLU A 168 6.71 12.39 4.26
CA GLU A 168 5.85 12.58 3.07
C GLU A 168 6.64 12.91 1.78
N TYR A 169 7.70 13.71 1.88
CA TYR A 169 8.46 14.23 0.74
C TYR A 169 9.79 13.50 0.46
N GLY A 170 10.06 12.39 1.15
CA GLY A 170 11.29 11.60 0.95
C GLY A 170 12.58 12.29 1.42
N ASP A 171 12.47 13.29 2.30
CA ASP A 171 13.61 14.01 2.87
C ASP A 171 14.20 13.32 4.11
N GLU A 172 13.53 12.28 4.62
CA GLU A 172 13.97 11.47 5.75
C GLU A 172 13.62 9.99 5.58
N LEU A 173 14.29 9.15 6.38
CA LEU A 173 13.96 7.74 6.57
C LEU A 173 13.29 7.63 7.96
N VAL A 174 11.96 7.53 8.00
CA VAL A 174 11.15 7.47 9.23
C VAL A 174 11.56 6.28 10.10
N PHE A 175 11.84 5.13 9.48
CA PHE A 175 12.35 3.94 10.15
C PHE A 175 13.89 3.93 10.09
N ASP A 176 14.56 4.23 11.20
CA ASP A 176 16.01 4.43 11.25
C ASP A 176 16.85 3.14 11.09
N ASP A 177 16.25 1.98 11.35
CA ASP A 177 16.82 0.64 11.13
C ASP A 177 16.10 -0.16 10.02
N TYR A 178 15.46 0.56 9.10
CA TYR A 178 14.94 0.00 7.86
C TYR A 178 16.05 -0.55 6.97
N GLU A 179 15.83 -1.74 6.43
CA GLU A 179 16.71 -2.34 5.44
C GLU A 179 15.91 -2.57 4.16
N ALA A 180 16.49 -2.21 3.02
CA ALA A 180 15.93 -2.50 1.72
C ALA A 180 17.02 -2.71 0.68
N ALA A 181 16.67 -3.50 -0.33
CA ALA A 181 17.46 -3.71 -1.52
C ALA A 181 16.55 -3.62 -2.74
N THR A 182 17.10 -3.13 -3.84
CA THR A 182 16.40 -3.13 -5.11
C THR A 182 17.33 -3.58 -6.23
N VAL A 183 16.78 -4.33 -7.18
CA VAL A 183 17.47 -4.71 -8.41
C VAL A 183 16.55 -4.51 -9.60
N ARG A 184 17.11 -4.07 -10.73
CA ARG A 184 16.37 -4.03 -12.00
C ARG A 184 16.08 -5.45 -12.48
N ASP A 185 14.81 -5.78 -12.64
CA ASP A 185 14.41 -7.02 -13.30
C ASP A 185 14.25 -6.78 -14.79
N LYS A 186 15.33 -7.06 -15.54
CA LYS A 186 15.36 -6.86 -17.00
C LYS A 186 14.51 -7.89 -17.76
N GLU A 187 14.24 -9.04 -17.17
CA GLU A 187 13.45 -10.08 -17.81
C GLU A 187 11.96 -9.78 -17.66
N TYR A 188 11.55 -9.34 -16.47
CA TYR A 188 10.18 -8.95 -16.19
C TYR A 188 9.84 -7.57 -16.78
N GLY A 189 10.79 -6.63 -16.72
CA GLY A 189 10.61 -5.23 -17.13
C GLY A 189 10.11 -4.37 -15.97
N GLY A 190 10.98 -4.08 -15.01
CA GLY A 190 10.69 -3.25 -13.85
C GLY A 190 11.76 -3.43 -12.77
N LEU A 191 11.35 -3.68 -11.53
CA LEU A 191 12.26 -3.88 -10.40
C LEU A 191 11.82 -5.00 -9.46
N ILE A 192 12.77 -5.51 -8.70
CA ILE A 192 12.52 -6.22 -7.46
C ILE A 192 12.82 -5.24 -6.33
N LEU A 193 11.91 -5.14 -5.37
CA LEU A 193 12.13 -4.53 -4.06
C LEU A 193 12.09 -5.64 -3.01
N ASP A 194 13.05 -5.64 -2.11
CA ASP A 194 13.06 -6.48 -0.91
C ASP A 194 13.30 -5.59 0.29
N SER A 195 12.54 -5.75 1.37
CA SER A 195 12.54 -4.83 2.49
C SER A 195 12.19 -5.48 3.83
N LYS A 196 12.80 -4.94 4.89
CA LYS A 196 12.55 -5.27 6.29
C LYS A 196 11.99 -4.04 6.99
N ILE A 197 10.74 -4.13 7.44
CA ILE A 197 10.04 -3.10 8.23
C ILE A 197 10.08 -3.51 9.71
N PRO A 198 10.83 -2.80 10.57
CA PRO A 198 10.91 -3.10 11.99
C PRO A 198 9.61 -2.71 12.70
N LEU A 199 8.94 -3.69 13.32
CA LEU A 199 7.59 -3.52 13.88
C LEU A 199 7.54 -2.57 15.08
N HIS A 200 8.67 -2.37 15.76
CA HIS A 200 8.74 -1.47 16.92
C HIS A 200 8.45 0.00 16.56
N HIS A 201 8.67 0.41 15.31
CA HIS A 201 8.29 1.75 14.80
C HIS A 201 6.78 1.96 14.68
N LEU A 202 5.99 0.88 14.74
CA LEU A 202 4.53 0.91 14.62
C LEU A 202 3.86 0.88 16.02
N SER A 203 4.44 1.61 16.98
CA SER A 203 3.95 1.68 18.36
C SER A 203 4.45 2.95 19.07
N ASN A 204 3.85 3.28 20.21
CA ASN A 204 4.36 4.30 21.14
C ASN A 204 3.74 4.10 22.54
N ASP A 205 3.91 5.04 23.47
CA ASP A 205 3.35 4.95 24.83
C ASP A 205 1.82 4.78 24.90
N GLN A 206 1.11 5.09 23.80
CA GLN A 206 -0.34 5.05 23.68
C GLN A 206 -0.86 4.05 22.62
N ILE A 207 0.03 3.50 21.79
CA ILE A 207 -0.27 2.50 20.76
C ILE A 207 0.54 1.25 21.09
N PRO A 208 -0.10 0.11 21.40
CA PRO A 208 0.60 -1.11 21.79
C PRO A 208 1.50 -1.62 20.67
N GLN A 209 2.65 -2.19 21.04
CA GLN A 209 3.47 -3.00 20.14
C GLN A 209 2.77 -4.33 19.87
N LEU A 210 2.92 -4.83 18.63
CA LEU A 210 2.41 -6.14 18.20
C LEU A 210 3.05 -7.30 18.99
#